data_AF-A0A932LHX3-F1
#
_entry.id   AF-A0A932LHX3-F1
#
_cell.length_a   1.000
_cell.length_b   1.000
_cell.length_c   1.000
_cell.angle_alpha   90.00
_cell.angle_beta   90.00
_cell.angle_gamma   90.00
#
_symmetry.space_group_name_H-M   'P 1'
#
loop_
_entity.id
_entity.type
_entity.pdbx_description
1 polymer ?
#
loop_
_entity_poly.entity_id
_entity_poly.type
_entity_poly.pdbx_seq_one_letter_code
_entity_poly.pdbx_strand_id
1 'polypeptide(L)'
;MQQQHYPLIPTERIERAILLIRGQKVLLDQALADLYGVDTKALVRAVRRNMDRFPSDFMFQLSKEEFDNLRYQFGTSSLWGGRRYPPYAFTEQGVAMLSSVLRSPRAVHVNIEIMRAFV
;
A
#
# COMPACT_ATOMS: atom_id res chain seq x y z
N MET A 1 -3.34 -20.41 -23.46
CA MET A 1 -3.38 -19.44 -22.36
C MET A 1 -2.00 -19.40 -21.72
N GLN A 2 -1.14 -18.45 -22.10
CA GLN A 2 0.20 -18.34 -21.51
C GLN A 2 0.04 -17.86 -20.06
N GLN A 3 0.38 -18.71 -19.09
CA GLN A 3 0.53 -18.31 -17.70
C GLN A 3 1.70 -17.34 -17.64
N GLN A 4 1.42 -16.04 -17.54
CA GLN A 4 2.46 -15.07 -17.22
C GLN A 4 2.96 -15.40 -15.81
N HIS A 5 4.18 -15.95 -15.73
CA HIS A 5 4.86 -16.19 -14.47
C HIS A 5 5.30 -14.84 -13.90
N TYR A 6 4.41 -14.21 -13.12
CA TYR A 6 4.80 -13.06 -12.33
C TYR A 6 5.76 -13.56 -11.24
N PRO A 7 6.95 -12.96 -11.09
CA PRO A 7 7.87 -13.36 -10.03
C PRO A 7 7.12 -13.30 -8.71
N LEU A 8 7.09 -14.44 -8.01
CA LEU A 8 6.42 -14.57 -6.72
C LEU A 8 7.03 -13.52 -5.78
N ILE A 9 6.19 -12.58 -5.31
CA ILE A 9 6.59 -11.70 -4.23
C ILE A 9 6.59 -12.58 -2.97
N PRO A 10 7.74 -12.78 -2.29
CA PRO A 10 7.75 -13.57 -1.08
C PRO A 10 6.83 -12.94 -0.03
N THR A 11 5.99 -13.74 0.62
CA THR A 11 5.03 -13.26 1.63
C THR A 11 5.73 -12.48 2.74
N GLU A 12 6.94 -12.90 3.13
CA GLU A 12 7.77 -12.26 4.14
C GLU A 12 8.14 -10.82 3.77
N ARG A 13 8.23 -10.50 2.47
CA ARG A 13 8.47 -9.14 2.00
C ARG A 13 7.25 -8.25 2.26
N ILE A 14 6.05 -8.80 2.12
CA ILE A 14 4.79 -8.08 2.37
C ILE A 14 4.60 -7.89 3.87
N GLU A 15 4.80 -8.94 4.67
CA GLU A 15 4.71 -8.89 6.13
C GLU A 15 5.61 -7.81 6.73
N ARG A 16 6.86 -7.70 6.26
CA ARG A 16 7.80 -6.65 6.71
C ARG A 16 7.37 -5.22 6.33
N ALA A 17 6.49 -5.08 5.35
CA ALA A 17 5.94 -3.79 4.94
C ALA A 17 4.67 -3.42 5.74
N ILE A 18 4.04 -4.38 6.43
CA ILE A 18 2.86 -4.14 7.25
C ILE A 18 3.26 -3.38 8.51
N LEU A 19 2.60 -2.26 8.76
CA LEU A 19 2.81 -1.40 9.92
C LEU A 19 1.57 -1.43 10.82
N LEU A 20 1.76 -1.22 12.12
CA LEU A 20 0.65 -1.02 13.06
C LEU A 20 0.47 0.48 13.32
N ILE A 21 -0.57 1.08 12.75
CA ILE A 21 -0.86 2.51 12.87
C ILE A 21 -2.31 2.66 13.35
N ARG A 22 -2.52 3.44 14.43
CA ARG A 22 -3.85 3.57 15.09
C ARG A 22 -4.48 2.21 15.47
N GLY A 23 -3.65 1.23 15.82
CA GLY A 23 -4.10 -0.14 16.13
C GLY A 23 -4.57 -0.95 14.92
N GLN A 24 -4.36 -0.47 13.70
CA GLN A 24 -4.71 -1.17 12.46
C GLN A 24 -3.45 -1.64 11.73
N LYS A 25 -3.46 -2.88 11.22
CA LYS A 25 -2.45 -3.35 10.25
C LYS A 25 -2.66 -2.59 8.95
N VAL A 26 -1.63 -1.91 8.45
CA VAL A 26 -1.72 -1.09 7.24
C VAL A 26 -0.49 -1.24 6.34
N LEU A 27 -0.71 -1.06 5.04
CA LEU A 27 0.34 -0.83 4.05
C LEU A 27 0.32 0.63 3.60
N LEU A 28 1.50 1.25 3.49
CA LEU A 28 1.62 2.60 2.96
C LEU A 28 1.56 2.60 1.43
N ASP A 29 1.06 3.70 0.85
CA ASP A 29 0.94 3.87 -0.60
C ASP A 29 2.22 3.57 -1.38
N GLN A 30 3.39 3.92 -0.86
CA GLN A 30 4.68 3.63 -1.49
C GLN A 30 4.95 2.13 -1.55
N ALA A 31 4.76 1.42 -0.43
CA ALA A 31 4.95 -0.02 -0.39
C ALA A 31 3.98 -0.73 -1.34
N LEU A 32 2.71 -0.31 -1.37
CA LEU A 32 1.73 -0.82 -2.31
C LEU A 32 2.13 -0.56 -3.76
N ALA A 33 2.53 0.67 -4.08
CA ALA A 33 2.97 1.04 -5.41
C ALA A 33 4.15 0.18 -5.88
N ASP A 34 5.14 -0.04 -5.01
CA ASP A 34 6.30 -0.90 -5.28
C ASP A 34 5.90 -2.36 -5.51
N LEU A 35 4.98 -2.89 -4.69
CA LEU A 35 4.45 -4.25 -4.84
C LEU A 35 3.71 -4.40 -6.18
N TYR A 36 2.79 -3.48 -6.50
CA TYR A 36 2.06 -3.47 -7.77
C TYR A 36 2.93 -3.14 -8.98
N GLY A 37 4.12 -2.58 -8.80
CA GLY A 37 5.00 -2.14 -9.88
C GLY A 37 4.46 -0.92 -10.62
N VAL A 38 3.87 0.02 -9.89
CA VAL A 38 3.33 1.29 -10.42
C VAL A 38 3.92 2.47 -9.66
N ASP A 39 3.84 3.67 -10.23
CA ASP A 39 4.21 4.88 -9.48
C ASP A 39 3.24 5.15 -8.33
N THR A 40 3.75 5.58 -7.17
CA THR A 40 2.93 6.00 -6.02
C THR A 40 1.94 7.09 -6.38
N LYS A 41 2.34 8.03 -7.25
CA LYS A 41 1.44 9.08 -7.76
C LYS A 41 0.31 8.50 -8.61
N ALA A 42 0.57 7.46 -9.39
CA ALA A 42 -0.44 6.80 -10.21
C ALA A 42 -1.43 6.02 -9.34
N LEU A 43 -0.95 5.30 -8.33
CA LEU A 43 -1.78 4.62 -7.33
C LEU A 43 -2.72 5.61 -6.63
N VAL A 44 -2.16 6.66 -6.03
CA VAL A 44 -2.95 7.67 -5.30
C VAL A 44 -3.94 8.39 -6.23
N ARG A 45 -3.57 8.64 -7.49
CA ARG A 45 -4.49 9.21 -8.48
C ARG A 45 -5.65 8.27 -8.78
N ALA A 46 -5.40 6.97 -8.92
CA ALA A 46 -6.43 5.97 -9.17
C ALA A 46 -7.41 5.87 -7.99
N VAL A 47 -6.89 5.88 -6.76
CA VAL A 47 -7.69 5.92 -5.52
C VAL A 47 -8.55 7.18 -5.46
N ARG A 48 -7.97 8.36 -5.69
CA ARG A 48 -8.70 9.64 -5.65
C ARG A 48 -9.84 9.72 -6.67
N ARG A 49 -9.70 9.07 -7.82
CA ARG A 49 -10.77 8.98 -8.84
C ARG A 49 -11.92 8.06 -8.44
N ASN A 50 -11.72 7.22 -7.43
CA ASN A 50 -12.68 6.24 -6.94
C ASN A 50 -12.88 6.38 -5.42
N MET A 51 -12.78 7.59 -4.88
CA MET A 51 -12.77 7.84 -3.43
C MET A 51 -14.05 7.36 -2.74
N ASP A 52 -15.16 7.27 -3.48
CA ASP A 52 -16.44 6.69 -3.05
C ASP A 52 -16.32 5.22 -2.58
N ARG A 53 -15.26 4.52 -3.03
CA ARG A 53 -14.96 3.12 -2.69
C ARG A 53 -14.06 2.98 -1.45
N PHE A 54 -13.58 4.08 -0.92
CA PHE A 54 -12.57 4.11 0.12
C PHE A 54 -13.06 4.91 1.33
N PRO A 55 -13.93 4.31 2.16
CA PRO A 55 -14.31 4.92 3.43
C PRO A 55 -13.10 5.02 4.37
N SER A 56 -13.24 5.81 5.43
CA SER A 56 -12.12 6.17 6.34
C SER A 56 -11.51 5.00 7.11
N ASP A 57 -12.24 3.91 7.26
CA ASP A 57 -11.80 2.64 7.85
C ASP A 57 -11.02 1.76 6.86
N PHE A 58 -11.09 2.06 5.55
CA PHE A 58 -10.36 1.33 4.52
C PHE A 58 -9.03 1.99 4.19
N MET A 59 -9.00 3.32 4.26
CA MET A 59 -7.78 4.09 4.10
C MET A 59 -7.86 5.42 4.83
N PHE A 60 -6.69 5.93 5.20
CA PHE A 60 -6.56 7.27 5.76
C PHE A 60 -5.20 7.86 5.41
N GLN A 61 -5.12 9.19 5.40
CA GLN A 61 -3.84 9.86 5.32
C GLN A 61 -3.25 9.95 6.74
N LEU A 62 -1.95 9.66 6.87
CA LEU A 62 -1.24 9.86 8.13
C LEU A 62 -1.28 11.34 8.51
N SER A 63 -1.36 11.62 9.81
CA SER A 63 -1.07 12.95 10.33
C SER A 63 0.41 13.29 10.14
N LYS A 64 0.73 14.58 10.23
CA LYS A 64 2.12 15.01 10.18
C LYS A 64 2.94 14.38 11.31
N GLU A 65 2.38 14.33 12.52
CA GLU A 65 3.02 13.72 13.68
C GLU A 65 3.25 12.22 13.51
N GLU A 66 2.25 11.48 13.02
CA GLU A 66 2.39 10.05 12.72
C GLU A 66 3.48 9.81 11.69
N PHE A 67 3.54 10.64 10.65
CA PHE A 67 4.58 10.53 9.62
C PHE A 67 5.97 10.88 10.16
N ASP A 68 6.08 11.91 11.01
CA ASP A 68 7.34 12.32 11.63
C ASP A 68 7.88 11.22 12.56
N ASN A 69 7.01 10.63 13.38
CA ASN A 69 7.34 9.48 14.24
C ASN A 69 7.79 8.26 13.42
N LEU A 70 7.10 7.98 12.31
CA LEU A 70 7.45 6.87 11.42
C LEU A 70 8.82 7.09 10.75
N ARG A 71 9.14 8.31 10.31
CA ARG A 71 10.47 8.64 9.78
C ARG A 71 11.58 8.47 10.81
N TYR A 72 11.31 8.83 12.06
CA TYR A 72 12.25 8.67 13.17
C TYR A 72 12.51 7.18 13.47
N GLN A 73 11.46 6.39 13.63
CA GLN A 73 11.56 4.97 13.98
C GLN A 73 12.32 4.15 12.94
N PHE A 74 12.05 4.39 11.65
CA PHE A 74 12.67 3.62 10.57
C PHE A 74 13.97 4.23 10.04
N GLY A 75 14.45 5.36 10.60
CA GLY A 75 15.71 6.00 10.17
C GLY A 75 15.75 6.34 8.67
N THR A 76 14.59 6.47 8.02
CA THR A 76 14.44 6.43 6.56
C THR A 76 14.50 7.83 5.93
N SER A 77 15.28 8.75 6.53
CA SER A 77 15.42 10.13 6.04
C SER A 77 15.90 10.20 4.57
N SER A 78 16.60 9.18 4.08
CA SER A 78 17.05 9.03 2.69
C SER A 78 16.06 8.29 1.77
N LEU A 79 15.33 7.27 2.26
CA LEU A 79 14.37 6.48 1.48
C LEU A 79 13.07 7.24 1.16
N TRP A 80 12.64 8.15 2.04
CA TRP A 80 11.52 9.09 1.80
C TRP A 80 12.00 10.49 1.40
N GLY A 81 13.27 10.63 1.01
CA GLY A 81 13.96 11.87 0.71
C GLY A 81 13.17 12.77 -0.25
N GLY A 82 12.56 13.83 0.30
CA GLY A 82 11.83 14.83 -0.47
C GLY A 82 10.31 14.64 -0.55
N ARG A 83 9.74 13.63 0.13
CA ARG A 83 8.28 13.49 0.22
C ARG A 83 7.70 14.64 1.05
N ARG A 84 7.01 15.57 0.37
CA ARG A 84 6.42 16.78 0.99
C ARG A 84 5.11 16.53 1.74
N TYR A 85 4.47 15.37 1.53
CA TYR A 85 3.14 15.08 2.04
C TYR A 85 3.08 13.73 2.77
N PRO A 86 2.37 13.64 3.91
CA PRO A 86 2.15 12.38 4.61
C PRO A 86 1.56 11.31 3.66
N PRO A 87 2.00 10.04 3.78
CA PRO A 87 1.49 8.96 2.97
C PRO A 87 0.05 8.60 3.31
N TYR A 88 -0.63 7.95 2.36
CA TYR A 88 -1.84 7.21 2.66
C TYR A 88 -1.49 5.82 3.20
N ALA A 89 -2.23 5.41 4.22
CA ALA A 89 -2.26 4.06 4.75
C ALA A 89 -3.54 3.35 4.28
N PHE A 90 -3.41 2.08 3.95
CA PHE A 90 -4.50 1.21 3.51
C PHE A 90 -4.56 0.00 4.41
N THR A 91 -5.75 -0.29 4.94
CA THR A 91 -6.02 -1.53 5.68
C THR A 91 -6.15 -2.70 4.70
N GLU A 92 -6.32 -3.92 5.22
CA GLU A 92 -6.65 -5.08 4.40
C GLU A 92 -7.84 -4.81 3.47
N GLN A 93 -8.91 -4.23 4.01
CA GLN A 93 -10.12 -3.91 3.26
C GLN A 93 -9.84 -2.84 2.19
N GLY A 94 -9.01 -1.84 2.50
CA GLY A 94 -8.55 -0.85 1.51
C GLY A 94 -7.74 -1.48 0.38
N VAL A 95 -6.85 -2.41 0.69
CA VAL A 95 -6.11 -3.17 -0.33
C VAL A 95 -7.05 -4.04 -1.16
N ALA A 96 -8.05 -4.67 -0.54
CA ALA A 96 -9.05 -5.44 -1.27
C ALA A 96 -9.80 -4.55 -2.27
N MET A 97 -10.13 -3.30 -1.91
CA MET A 97 -10.76 -2.36 -2.82
C MET A 97 -9.86 -1.94 -3.99
N LEU A 98 -8.54 -1.95 -3.82
CA LEU A 98 -7.61 -1.71 -4.94
C LEU A 98 -7.75 -2.77 -6.05
N SER A 99 -8.25 -3.97 -5.78
CA SER A 99 -8.55 -4.97 -6.82
C SER A 99 -9.61 -4.51 -7.83
N SER A 100 -10.55 -3.65 -7.40
CA SER A 100 -11.59 -3.11 -8.28
C SER A 100 -11.10 -1.95 -9.16
N VAL A 101 -10.00 -1.32 -8.73
CA VAL A 101 -9.38 -0.14 -9.35
C VAL A 101 -8.22 -0.54 -10.25
N LEU A 102 -7.35 -1.43 -9.78
CA LEU A 102 -6.16 -1.93 -10.49
C LEU A 102 -6.46 -3.31 -11.09
N ARG A 103 -6.64 -3.35 -12.42
CA ARG A 103 -7.11 -4.54 -13.14
C ARG A 103 -6.03 -5.29 -13.92
N SER A 104 -4.76 -4.95 -13.73
CA SER A 104 -3.68 -5.70 -14.42
C SER A 104 -3.55 -7.10 -13.82
N PRO A 105 -3.15 -8.12 -14.60
CA PRO A 105 -2.97 -9.46 -14.04
C PRO A 105 -1.91 -9.48 -12.94
N ARG A 106 -0.87 -8.63 -13.03
CA ARG A 106 0.09 -8.40 -11.93
C ARG A 106 -0.62 -7.92 -10.65
N ALA A 107 -1.49 -6.92 -10.75
CA ALA A 107 -2.17 -6.36 -9.58
C ALA A 107 -3.10 -7.37 -8.91
N VAL A 108 -3.76 -8.22 -9.70
CA VAL A 108 -4.57 -9.33 -9.17
C VAL A 108 -3.70 -10.30 -8.36
N HIS A 109 -2.55 -10.73 -8.87
CA HIS A 109 -1.65 -11.63 -8.13
C HIS A 109 -1.12 -10.99 -6.85
N VAL A 110 -0.68 -9.73 -6.94
CA VAL A 110 -0.16 -8.99 -5.77
C VAL A 110 -1.23 -8.86 -4.69
N ASN A 111 -2.48 -8.58 -5.06
CA ASN A 111 -3.58 -8.53 -4.08
C ASN A 111 -3.75 -9.85 -3.32
N ILE A 112 -3.70 -10.98 -4.03
CA ILE A 112 -3.84 -12.30 -3.40
C ILE A 112 -2.72 -12.52 -2.37
N GLU A 113 -1.47 -12.22 -2.73
CA GLU A 113 -0.35 -12.37 -1.79
C GLU A 113 -0.43 -11.38 -0.63
N ILE A 114 -0.94 -10.16 -0.85
CA ILE A 114 -1.16 -9.23 0.24
C ILE A 114 -2.21 -9.77 1.21
N MET A 115 -3.37 -10.24 0.74
CA MET A 115 -4.39 -10.78 1.63
C MET A 115 -3.86 -11.94 2.49
N ARG A 116 -3.03 -12.81 1.91
CA ARG A 116 -2.39 -13.91 2.65
C ARG A 116 -1.47 -13.43 3.78
N ALA A 117 -0.76 -12.32 3.57
CA ALA A 117 0.15 -11.74 4.57
C ALA A 117 -0.57 -11.01 5.72
N PHE A 118 -1.88 -10.74 5.60
CA PHE A 118 -2.65 -10.04 6.63
C PHE A 118 -3.24 -10.97 7.71
N VAL A 119 -3.41 -12.26 7.37
CA VAL A 119 -3.86 -13.35 8.26
C VAL A 119 -2.88 -13.54 9.42
#